data_AF-C7PXN6-F1
#
_entry.id   AF-C7PXN6-F1
#
_cell.length_a   1.000
_cell.length_b   1.000
_cell.length_c   1.000
_cell.angle_alpha   90.00
_cell.angle_beta   90.00
_cell.angle_gamma   90.00
#
_symmetry.space_group_name_H-M   'P 1'
#
loop_
_entity.id
_entity.type
_entity.pdbx_description
1 polymer ?
#
loop_
_entity_poly.entity_id
_entity_poly.type
_entity_poly.pdbx_seq_one_letter_code
_entity_poly.pdbx_strand_id
1 'polypeptide(L)'
;MNNALRAEGTRTATGRRRLAGLLATAVALITAAAMAPASAAAGTGSASSATTVQPDTGTSTAGGPISRAEIQARAQDWVNERVPYSESLHWTDSNGTYRQDCSGFISMAWHLAPDQNYGATTWSLPDFSTKLSSLDDLQPGDMIDNINTHVVMFLGWTSSSHSTAIVAEEAHSGTVAHVDSSYYTRSYLLNNGYEPFRYNKVTEYPSKMGEITDVGDQNGDGVDDFTAVERSSGFLYLYTSPGYSGTDRQKLGWGWNTMRDIAAVGDHNGDGKVDLVAVNTSDNHMYLYYGPDFSGTTRVDLGGGWSSYKDIAAVGDHNGDGIPDFVTTDSSTGNLYLYTSPNYLGSQRQQTGTGWTGTRDITDVGDHNGDGKDDFVAVNTSDNHMYLYYGPDFSGTTRVDLGGGWSGYTDIAAIGDHNGDHQPDFVTTETSTNFLYLYSSSNYLGSSRQKIGTGW
;
A
#
# COMPACT_ATOMS: atom_id res chain seq x y z
N MET A 1 50.98 -27.26 63.73
CA MET A 1 51.46 -26.18 62.85
C MET A 1 50.22 -25.40 62.43
N ASN A 2 49.72 -24.43 63.23
CA ASN A 2 49.97 -22.96 63.13
C ASN A 2 49.86 -22.46 61.67
N ASN A 3 49.07 -21.46 61.22
CA ASN A 3 48.25 -20.33 61.75
C ASN A 3 47.20 -20.03 60.63
N ALA A 4 45.93 -19.64 60.81
CA ALA A 4 45.31 -18.47 61.47
C ALA A 4 45.64 -17.09 60.86
N LEU A 5 44.60 -16.35 60.42
CA LEU A 5 44.34 -14.88 60.34
C LEU A 5 43.20 -14.68 59.29
N ARG A 6 41.93 -14.28 59.53
CA ARG A 6 41.16 -13.42 60.47
C ARG A 6 41.36 -11.90 60.27
N ALA A 7 40.33 -11.24 59.73
CA ALA A 7 39.80 -9.88 60.02
C ALA A 7 38.51 -9.71 59.17
N GLU A 8 37.26 -9.77 59.67
CA GLU A 8 36.52 -8.90 60.59
C GLU A 8 36.50 -7.39 60.24
N GLY A 9 35.30 -6.89 59.94
CA GLY A 9 34.96 -5.49 59.74
C GLY A 9 33.43 -5.28 59.73
N THR A 10 32.83 -5.26 60.91
CA THR A 10 31.44 -4.88 61.20
C THR A 10 31.27 -3.36 61.17
N ARG A 11 30.08 -2.85 60.76
CA ARG A 11 29.28 -1.88 61.53
C ARG A 11 27.92 -1.54 60.88
N THR A 12 26.91 -1.78 61.70
CA THR A 12 25.51 -1.30 61.72
C THR A 12 25.37 0.22 61.93
N ALA A 13 24.29 0.81 61.40
CA ALA A 13 23.42 1.82 62.06
C ALA A 13 22.35 2.33 61.06
N THR A 14 21.05 2.06 61.26
CA THR A 14 20.04 2.98 61.87
C THR A 14 20.13 4.42 61.33
N GLY A 15 19.12 5.04 60.71
CA GLY A 15 17.68 4.95 60.89
C GLY A 15 17.12 6.38 61.07
N ARG A 16 15.81 6.55 60.80
CA ARG A 16 14.93 7.72 61.07
C ARG A 16 14.82 8.76 59.94
N ARG A 17 13.68 9.41 59.67
CA ARG A 17 12.23 9.27 60.03
C ARG A 17 11.53 10.48 59.36
N ARG A 18 10.29 10.26 58.87
CA ARG A 18 9.13 11.19 58.88
C ARG A 18 9.24 12.40 57.91
N LEU A 19 8.18 12.81 57.21
CA LEU A 19 6.87 13.23 57.73
C LEU A 19 5.70 12.88 56.81
N ALA A 20 4.59 12.55 57.47
CA ALA A 20 3.23 12.62 56.95
C ALA A 20 2.73 14.08 56.95
N GLY A 21 1.84 14.42 56.02
CA GLY A 21 1.12 15.69 55.97
C GLY A 21 -0.22 15.51 55.27
N LEU A 22 -1.26 15.34 56.09
CA LEU A 22 -2.68 15.26 55.76
C LEU A 22 -3.19 16.62 55.24
N LEU A 23 -4.05 16.64 54.21
CA LEU A 23 -5.11 17.65 54.12
C LEU A 23 -6.28 17.12 53.26
N ALA A 24 -7.42 16.96 53.93
CA ALA A 24 -8.74 16.77 53.36
C ALA A 24 -9.51 18.11 53.35
N THR A 25 -10.68 18.11 52.70
CA THR A 25 -11.71 19.17 52.49
C THR A 25 -11.56 19.94 51.17
N ALA A 26 -12.60 20.22 50.36
CA ALA A 26 -14.04 20.11 50.53
C ALA A 26 -14.77 19.97 49.16
N VAL A 27 -16.01 19.50 49.29
CA VAL A 27 -17.12 19.42 48.34
C VAL A 27 -17.39 20.72 47.57
N ALA A 28 -17.69 20.61 46.28
CA ALA A 28 -18.59 21.52 45.58
C ALA A 28 -19.53 20.72 44.65
N LEU A 29 -20.80 20.68 45.05
CA LEU A 29 -21.91 20.26 44.19
C LEU A 29 -21.98 21.20 42.98
N ILE A 30 -22.08 20.65 41.77
CA ILE A 30 -22.69 21.36 40.65
C ILE A 30 -23.99 20.65 40.29
N THR A 31 -25.04 21.45 40.37
CA THR A 31 -26.45 21.17 40.19
C THR A 31 -26.78 20.56 38.83
N ALA A 32 -27.58 19.50 38.85
CA ALA A 32 -28.33 19.00 37.71
C ALA A 32 -29.32 20.07 37.23
N ALA A 33 -29.13 20.56 36.01
CA ALA A 33 -30.16 21.31 35.28
C ALA A 33 -30.92 20.32 34.40
N ALA A 34 -32.18 20.11 34.74
CA ALA A 34 -33.15 19.37 33.94
C ALA A 34 -33.35 20.09 32.58
N MET A 35 -33.11 19.38 31.48
CA MET A 35 -33.63 19.79 30.17
C MET A 35 -34.83 18.91 29.82
N ALA A 36 -35.96 19.58 29.58
CA ALA A 36 -37.22 19.01 29.13
C ALA A 36 -37.09 18.36 27.73
N PRO A 37 -37.97 17.42 27.36
CA PRO A 37 -37.90 16.73 26.09
C PRO A 37 -38.38 17.66 24.96
N ALA A 38 -37.49 17.96 24.01
CA ALA A 38 -37.88 18.60 22.75
C ALA A 38 -38.38 17.52 21.79
N SER A 39 -39.65 17.66 21.43
CA SER A 39 -40.42 16.85 20.49
C SER A 39 -39.75 16.75 19.12
N ALA A 40 -39.77 15.53 18.59
CA ALA A 40 -39.41 15.18 17.22
C ALA A 40 -40.19 16.00 16.18
N ALA A 41 -39.46 16.66 15.29
CA ALA A 41 -39.96 17.09 14.00
C ALA A 41 -39.25 16.26 12.93
N ALA A 42 -40.03 15.39 12.28
CA ALA A 42 -39.60 14.58 11.16
C ALA A 42 -39.21 15.48 9.98
N GLY A 43 -37.90 15.59 9.72
CA GLY A 43 -37.37 16.10 8.47
C GLY A 43 -37.17 14.94 7.50
N THR A 44 -37.96 14.90 6.43
CA THR A 44 -37.75 14.01 5.28
C THR A 44 -36.47 14.42 4.55
N GLY A 45 -35.34 13.89 4.99
CA GLY A 45 -34.08 13.95 4.26
C GLY A 45 -34.00 12.79 3.27
N SER A 46 -34.07 13.09 1.99
CA SER A 46 -33.81 12.13 0.91
C SER A 46 -32.48 11.43 1.16
N ALA A 47 -32.50 10.09 1.13
CA ALA A 47 -31.31 9.26 1.19
C ALA A 47 -30.33 9.68 0.09
N SER A 48 -29.19 10.24 0.49
CA SER A 48 -28.02 10.32 -0.38
C SER A 48 -27.49 8.90 -0.48
N SER A 49 -27.73 8.26 -1.62
CA SER A 49 -27.14 6.98 -1.98
C SER A 49 -25.63 7.05 -1.74
N ALA A 50 -25.14 6.24 -0.82
CA ALA A 50 -23.72 6.00 -0.65
C ALA A 50 -23.24 5.33 -1.94
N THR A 51 -22.51 6.07 -2.76
CA THR A 51 -21.80 5.52 -3.91
C THR A 51 -20.70 4.62 -3.36
N THR A 52 -20.94 3.31 -3.43
CA THR A 52 -19.90 2.30 -3.30
C THR A 52 -18.80 2.60 -4.30
N VAL A 53 -17.61 2.97 -3.81
CA VAL A 53 -16.43 3.12 -4.64
C VAL A 53 -15.96 1.72 -5.00
N GLN A 54 -16.26 1.31 -6.22
CA GLN A 54 -15.78 0.07 -6.83
C GLN A 54 -14.33 0.29 -7.31
N PRO A 55 -13.42 -0.71 -7.24
CA PRO A 55 -12.10 -0.61 -7.84
C PRO A 55 -12.24 -0.43 -9.36
N ASP A 56 -11.52 0.54 -9.92
CA ASP A 56 -11.59 0.92 -11.33
C ASP A 56 -10.83 -0.09 -12.21
N THR A 57 -11.49 -1.20 -12.53
CA THR A 57 -11.07 -2.12 -13.59
C THR A 57 -11.64 -1.63 -14.93
N GLY A 58 -10.90 -0.76 -15.63
CA GLY A 58 -11.14 -0.37 -17.02
C GLY A 58 -12.46 0.37 -17.27
N THR A 59 -12.46 1.69 -17.09
CA THR A 59 -13.66 2.54 -17.31
C THR A 59 -13.45 3.67 -18.32
N SER A 60 -12.24 3.86 -18.86
CA SER A 60 -12.05 4.89 -19.87
C SER A 60 -12.84 4.57 -21.14
N THR A 61 -13.40 5.62 -21.74
CA THR A 61 -14.02 5.51 -23.07
C THR A 61 -12.97 5.79 -24.11
N ALA A 62 -13.06 5.17 -25.29
CA ALA A 62 -12.07 5.36 -26.34
C ALA A 62 -11.92 6.84 -26.71
N GLY A 63 -10.69 7.36 -26.62
CA GLY A 63 -10.32 8.76 -26.80
C GLY A 63 -10.75 9.69 -25.66
N GLY A 64 -11.25 9.15 -24.55
CA GLY A 64 -11.63 9.86 -23.34
C GLY A 64 -10.47 10.04 -22.35
N PRO A 65 -10.75 10.62 -21.17
CA PRO A 65 -9.82 10.62 -20.06
C PRO A 65 -9.49 9.20 -19.59
N ILE A 66 -8.22 8.95 -19.27
CA ILE A 66 -7.71 7.62 -18.89
C ILE A 66 -6.66 7.75 -17.78
N SER A 67 -6.64 6.80 -16.84
CA SER A 67 -5.65 6.77 -15.76
C SER A 67 -4.32 6.16 -16.23
N ARG A 68 -3.22 6.53 -15.56
CA ARG A 68 -1.89 5.91 -15.80
C ARG A 68 -1.88 4.41 -15.50
N ALA A 69 -2.63 3.98 -14.50
CA ALA A 69 -2.81 2.57 -14.17
C ALA A 69 -3.46 1.80 -15.32
N GLU A 70 -4.51 2.36 -15.92
CA GLU A 70 -5.17 1.75 -17.07
C GLU A 70 -4.25 1.74 -18.30
N ILE A 71 -3.50 2.82 -18.58
CA ILE A 71 -2.52 2.85 -19.67
C ILE A 71 -1.50 1.70 -19.55
N GLN A 72 -0.94 1.52 -18.34
CA GLN A 72 0.05 0.48 -18.09
C GLN A 72 -0.55 -0.93 -18.14
N ALA A 73 -1.76 -1.13 -17.61
CA ALA A 73 -2.45 -2.41 -17.71
C ALA A 73 -2.69 -2.82 -19.17
N ARG A 74 -3.18 -1.89 -20.00
CA ARG A 74 -3.37 -2.09 -21.44
C ARG A 74 -2.07 -2.45 -22.15
N ALA A 75 -0.98 -1.73 -21.83
CA ALA A 75 0.36 -2.03 -22.36
C ALA A 75 0.85 -3.43 -21.94
N GLN A 76 0.63 -3.81 -20.67
CA GLN A 76 1.04 -5.10 -20.13
C GLN A 76 0.25 -6.27 -20.74
N ASP A 77 -1.05 -6.11 -20.95
CA ASP A 77 -1.88 -7.12 -21.63
C ASP A 77 -1.33 -7.43 -23.03
N TRP A 78 -1.01 -6.39 -23.79
CA TRP A 78 -0.46 -6.51 -25.14
C TRP A 78 0.92 -7.20 -25.14
N VAL A 79 1.77 -6.91 -24.14
CA VAL A 79 3.05 -7.62 -23.93
C VAL A 79 2.82 -9.09 -23.55
N ASN A 80 1.86 -9.37 -22.66
CA ASN A 80 1.54 -10.72 -22.19
C ASN A 80 1.02 -11.60 -23.34
N GLU A 81 0.22 -11.02 -24.24
CA GLU A 81 -0.27 -11.69 -25.45
C GLU A 81 0.83 -11.91 -26.50
N ARG A 82 2.00 -11.27 -26.33
CA ARG A 82 3.14 -11.36 -27.26
C ARG A 82 2.74 -10.98 -28.68
N VAL A 83 2.01 -9.87 -28.83
CA VAL A 83 1.50 -9.41 -30.12
C VAL A 83 2.66 -9.23 -31.12
N PRO A 84 2.59 -9.84 -32.32
CA PRO A 84 3.67 -9.77 -33.30
C PRO A 84 3.67 -8.45 -34.06
N TYR A 85 4.87 -7.88 -34.28
CA TYR A 85 5.02 -6.65 -35.05
C TYR A 85 4.61 -6.81 -36.52
N SER A 86 3.79 -5.89 -37.02
CA SER A 86 3.41 -5.72 -38.42
C SER A 86 2.90 -4.30 -38.72
N GLU A 87 3.48 -3.64 -39.73
CA GLU A 87 3.00 -2.34 -40.24
C GLU A 87 1.71 -2.43 -41.08
N SER A 88 1.20 -3.64 -41.32
CA SER A 88 0.07 -3.88 -42.25
C SER A 88 -1.11 -4.63 -41.63
N LEU A 89 -0.95 -5.10 -40.40
CA LEU A 89 -1.94 -5.91 -39.70
C LEU A 89 -2.43 -5.18 -38.44
N HIS A 90 -3.53 -5.70 -37.92
CA HIS A 90 -4.19 -5.21 -36.73
C HIS A 90 -4.35 -6.38 -35.75
N TRP A 91 -4.35 -6.05 -34.46
CA TRP A 91 -4.63 -6.99 -33.40
C TRP A 91 -5.93 -6.60 -32.70
N THR A 92 -6.72 -7.61 -32.34
CA THR A 92 -8.00 -7.44 -31.63
C THR A 92 -7.99 -8.25 -30.36
N ASP A 93 -8.16 -7.58 -29.24
CA ASP A 93 -8.20 -8.14 -27.88
C ASP A 93 -9.32 -7.48 -27.06
N SER A 94 -9.28 -7.63 -25.73
CA SER A 94 -10.18 -6.93 -24.80
C SER A 94 -10.01 -5.41 -24.80
N ASN A 95 -8.88 -4.90 -25.28
CA ASN A 95 -8.55 -3.47 -25.29
C ASN A 95 -9.04 -2.77 -26.56
N GLY A 96 -9.40 -3.51 -27.60
CA GLY A 96 -10.01 -2.97 -28.82
C GLY A 96 -9.36 -3.55 -30.07
N THR A 97 -9.29 -2.77 -31.15
CA THR A 97 -8.56 -3.15 -32.36
C THR A 97 -7.61 -2.05 -32.77
N TYR A 98 -6.32 -2.37 -32.81
CA TYR A 98 -5.25 -1.42 -33.10
C TYR A 98 -4.20 -1.99 -34.05
N ARG A 99 -3.41 -1.13 -34.69
CA ARG A 99 -2.24 -1.56 -35.48
C ARG A 99 -1.20 -2.27 -34.62
N GLN A 100 -0.44 -3.17 -35.24
CA GLN A 100 0.64 -3.93 -34.62
C GLN A 100 2.01 -3.30 -34.91
N ASP A 101 2.09 -1.98 -34.84
CA ASP A 101 3.36 -1.25 -34.95
C ASP A 101 3.62 -0.41 -33.70
N CYS A 102 4.82 0.17 -33.60
CA CYS A 102 5.24 0.96 -32.44
C CYS A 102 4.23 2.05 -32.05
N SER A 103 3.62 2.72 -33.02
CA SER A 103 2.62 3.77 -32.78
C SER A 103 1.21 3.22 -32.53
N GLY A 104 0.89 2.03 -33.07
CA GLY A 104 -0.30 1.26 -32.75
C GLY A 104 -0.30 0.80 -31.29
N PHE A 105 0.86 0.38 -30.77
CA PHE A 105 1.06 0.06 -29.36
C PHE A 105 0.74 1.24 -28.43
N ILE A 106 1.29 2.43 -28.72
CA ILE A 106 0.97 3.64 -27.93
C ILE A 106 -0.50 4.03 -28.06
N SER A 107 -1.06 3.94 -29.27
CA SER A 107 -2.47 4.24 -29.52
C SER A 107 -3.41 3.34 -28.72
N MET A 108 -3.06 2.05 -28.64
CA MET A 108 -3.78 1.08 -27.83
C MET A 108 -3.67 1.40 -26.35
N ALA A 109 -2.45 1.62 -25.86
CA ALA A 109 -2.19 1.83 -24.44
C ALA A 109 -2.87 3.12 -23.94
N TRP A 110 -2.87 4.20 -24.74
CA TRP A 110 -3.61 5.44 -24.44
C TRP A 110 -5.12 5.35 -24.69
N HIS A 111 -5.63 4.19 -25.11
CA HIS A 111 -7.02 3.97 -25.48
C HIS A 111 -7.53 5.02 -26.44
N LEU A 112 -6.71 5.42 -27.42
CA LEU A 112 -7.14 6.38 -28.43
C LEU A 112 -8.34 5.82 -29.18
N ALA A 113 -9.29 6.69 -29.54
CA ALA A 113 -10.40 6.30 -30.38
C ALA A 113 -9.82 5.79 -31.70
N PRO A 114 -10.06 4.52 -32.09
CA PRO A 114 -9.56 4.02 -33.36
C PRO A 114 -10.20 4.86 -34.46
N ASP A 115 -9.37 5.58 -35.21
CA ASP A 115 -9.78 6.20 -36.46
C ASP A 115 -9.96 5.11 -37.53
N GLN A 116 -10.17 5.51 -38.79
CA GLN A 116 -10.27 4.55 -39.89
C GLN A 116 -8.98 3.73 -40.10
N ASN A 117 -7.88 4.11 -39.46
CA ASN A 117 -6.56 3.47 -39.53
C ASN A 117 -6.21 2.71 -38.25
N TYR A 118 -7.18 2.51 -37.35
CA TYR A 118 -7.03 1.75 -36.10
C TYR A 118 -5.89 2.27 -35.21
N GLY A 119 -5.66 3.58 -35.20
CA GLY A 119 -4.69 4.23 -34.28
C GLY A 119 -3.93 5.40 -34.90
N ALA A 120 -3.34 6.22 -34.03
CA ALA A 120 -2.42 7.26 -34.43
C ALA A 120 -1.09 6.67 -34.92
N THR A 121 -0.36 7.44 -35.70
CA THR A 121 0.97 7.12 -36.23
C THR A 121 2.05 7.86 -35.44
N THR A 122 3.31 7.46 -35.55
CA THR A 122 4.44 8.11 -34.87
C THR A 122 4.44 9.64 -35.10
N TRP A 123 4.14 10.09 -36.32
CA TRP A 123 4.07 11.51 -36.66
C TRP A 123 2.81 12.24 -36.19
N SER A 124 1.73 11.52 -35.86
CA SER A 124 0.46 12.12 -35.41
C SER A 124 0.19 11.94 -33.91
N LEU A 125 0.91 11.06 -33.21
CA LEU A 125 0.83 10.91 -31.75
C LEU A 125 1.10 12.21 -30.97
N PRO A 126 2.02 13.10 -31.42
CA PRO A 126 2.18 14.41 -30.82
C PRO A 126 0.90 15.26 -30.78
N ASP A 127 -0.05 15.09 -31.71
CA ASP A 127 -1.31 15.86 -31.72
C ASP A 127 -2.23 15.50 -30.53
N PHE A 128 -2.03 14.33 -29.93
CA PHE A 128 -2.79 13.85 -28.78
C PHE A 128 -2.09 14.10 -27.45
N SER A 129 -0.87 14.64 -27.47
CA SER A 129 -0.01 14.75 -26.30
C SER A 129 0.57 16.15 -26.11
N THR A 130 1.17 16.37 -24.96
CA THR A 130 1.95 17.56 -24.62
C THR A 130 3.40 17.12 -24.48
N LYS A 131 4.31 17.81 -25.18
CA LYS A 131 5.75 17.61 -25.02
C LYS A 131 6.19 18.06 -23.64
N LEU A 132 6.94 17.21 -22.93
CA LEU A 132 7.51 17.53 -21.63
C LEU A 132 8.84 18.28 -21.78
N SER A 133 9.22 19.03 -20.75
CA SER A 133 10.46 19.83 -20.76
C SER A 133 11.73 19.00 -20.62
N SER A 134 11.66 17.88 -19.91
CA SER A 134 12.78 16.99 -19.61
C SER A 134 12.36 15.52 -19.62
N LEU A 135 13.33 14.63 -19.86
CA LEU A 135 13.16 13.20 -19.59
C LEU A 135 12.90 12.94 -18.09
N ASP A 136 13.33 13.83 -17.20
CA ASP A 136 13.06 13.70 -15.75
C ASP A 136 11.59 13.95 -15.40
N ASP A 137 10.83 14.58 -16.29
CA ASP A 137 9.40 14.82 -16.09
C ASP A 137 8.54 13.60 -16.46
N LEU A 138 9.16 12.57 -17.08
CA LEU A 138 8.48 11.35 -17.51
C LEU A 138 7.88 10.61 -16.33
N GLN A 139 6.65 10.15 -16.53
CA GLN A 139 5.93 9.27 -15.62
C GLN A 139 5.41 8.05 -16.40
N PRO A 140 5.19 6.89 -15.75
CA PRO A 140 4.72 5.69 -16.44
C PRO A 140 3.45 5.91 -17.24
N GLY A 141 3.42 5.45 -18.48
CA GLY A 141 2.34 5.75 -19.41
C GLY A 141 2.58 6.98 -20.29
N ASP A 142 3.67 7.72 -20.08
CA ASP A 142 4.16 8.71 -21.06
C ASP A 142 4.90 7.99 -22.20
N MET A 143 4.99 8.61 -23.38
CA MET A 143 5.77 8.07 -24.49
C MET A 143 7.11 8.80 -24.64
N ILE A 144 8.10 8.09 -25.16
CA ILE A 144 9.36 8.65 -25.62
C ILE A 144 9.41 8.45 -27.13
N ASP A 145 9.33 9.55 -27.88
CA ASP A 145 9.10 9.52 -29.32
C ASP A 145 10.27 10.15 -30.08
N ASN A 146 10.78 9.42 -31.07
CA ASN A 146 11.47 10.01 -32.20
C ASN A 146 10.53 9.93 -33.40
N ILE A 147 9.92 11.09 -33.69
CA ILE A 147 8.83 11.26 -34.67
C ILE A 147 9.13 10.68 -36.07
N ASN A 148 10.41 10.51 -36.42
CA ASN A 148 10.84 10.02 -37.73
C ASN A 148 11.13 8.51 -37.77
N THR A 149 11.18 7.84 -36.62
CA THR A 149 11.72 6.47 -36.55
C THR A 149 10.92 5.54 -35.64
N HIS A 150 10.76 5.87 -34.36
CA HIS A 150 10.27 4.91 -33.39
C HIS A 150 9.75 5.59 -32.12
N VAL A 151 8.76 4.97 -31.49
CA VAL A 151 8.15 5.43 -30.24
C VAL A 151 8.04 4.27 -29.27
N VAL A 152 8.28 4.56 -27.99
CA VAL A 152 8.21 3.57 -26.90
C VAL A 152 7.40 4.11 -25.73
N MET A 153 6.77 3.20 -24.98
CA MET A 153 6.03 3.55 -23.77
C MET A 153 6.98 3.52 -22.58
N PHE A 154 7.09 4.62 -21.85
CA PHE A 154 7.90 4.69 -20.64
C PHE A 154 7.19 4.03 -19.45
N LEU A 155 7.88 3.13 -18.76
CA LEU A 155 7.41 2.43 -17.55
C LEU A 155 8.18 2.83 -16.28
N GLY A 156 9.33 3.47 -16.42
CA GLY A 156 10.15 3.92 -15.28
C GLY A 156 11.63 3.97 -15.59
N TRP A 157 12.44 4.27 -14.58
CA TRP A 157 13.89 4.24 -14.65
C TRP A 157 14.44 3.01 -13.91
N THR A 158 15.54 2.47 -14.41
CA THR A 158 16.32 1.38 -13.76
C THR A 158 17.07 1.84 -12.51
N SER A 159 17.30 3.14 -12.35
CA SER A 159 17.99 3.71 -11.19
C SER A 159 17.43 5.08 -10.84
N SER A 160 17.65 5.51 -9.59
CA SER A 160 17.31 6.85 -9.10
C SER A 160 18.03 7.99 -9.83
N SER A 161 19.18 7.69 -10.47
CA SER A 161 19.91 8.64 -11.32
C SER A 161 19.37 8.73 -12.75
N HIS A 162 18.24 8.07 -13.05
CA HIS A 162 17.59 8.05 -14.36
C HIS A 162 18.54 7.64 -15.51
N SER A 163 19.28 6.54 -15.31
CA SER A 163 20.35 6.11 -16.23
C SER A 163 19.83 5.43 -17.49
N THR A 164 18.93 4.44 -17.35
CA THR A 164 18.30 3.70 -18.45
C THR A 164 16.80 3.63 -18.22
N ALA A 165 16.03 3.98 -19.25
CA ALA A 165 14.57 3.88 -19.25
C ALA A 165 14.15 2.41 -19.37
N ILE A 166 13.16 2.02 -18.56
CA ILE A 166 12.38 0.80 -18.71
C ILE A 166 11.21 1.16 -19.61
N VAL A 167 11.05 0.45 -20.72
CA VAL A 167 10.03 0.74 -21.72
C VAL A 167 9.27 -0.51 -22.14
N ALA A 168 8.03 -0.35 -22.57
CA ALA A 168 7.31 -1.35 -23.35
C ALA A 168 7.21 -0.89 -24.81
N GLU A 169 7.39 -1.82 -25.74
CA GLU A 169 7.44 -1.50 -27.17
C GLU A 169 7.03 -2.65 -28.10
N GLU A 170 6.62 -2.26 -29.31
CA GLU A 170 6.65 -3.09 -30.51
C GLU A 170 7.75 -2.57 -31.44
N ALA A 171 8.94 -3.16 -31.35
CA ALA A 171 10.16 -2.58 -31.88
C ALA A 171 10.28 -2.60 -33.41
N HIS A 172 10.21 -3.79 -34.01
CA HIS A 172 10.40 -3.96 -35.47
C HIS A 172 9.97 -5.34 -35.96
N SER A 173 9.95 -5.53 -37.29
CA SER A 173 9.62 -6.81 -37.92
C SER A 173 10.47 -7.97 -37.36
N GLY A 174 9.81 -9.10 -37.07
CA GLY A 174 10.43 -10.27 -36.46
C GLY A 174 10.48 -10.25 -34.92
N THR A 175 9.93 -9.22 -34.28
CA THR A 175 9.77 -9.14 -32.82
C THR A 175 8.30 -9.24 -32.41
N VAL A 176 8.09 -9.41 -31.11
CA VAL A 176 6.78 -9.31 -30.45
C VAL A 176 6.83 -8.17 -29.44
N ALA A 177 5.67 -7.67 -29.01
CA ALA A 177 5.57 -6.73 -27.90
C ALA A 177 6.33 -7.25 -26.67
N HIS A 178 7.17 -6.41 -26.07
CA HIS A 178 8.00 -6.77 -24.93
C HIS A 178 8.39 -5.54 -24.09
N VAL A 179 8.97 -5.80 -22.92
CA VAL A 179 9.60 -4.80 -22.06
C VAL A 179 11.11 -4.85 -22.23
N ASP A 180 11.75 -3.69 -22.43
CA ASP A 180 13.21 -3.52 -22.47
C ASP A 180 13.64 -2.55 -21.36
N SER A 181 14.66 -2.94 -20.60
CA SER A 181 15.25 -2.16 -19.50
C SER A 181 16.75 -1.92 -19.67
N SER A 182 17.30 -2.20 -20.86
CA SER A 182 18.73 -2.25 -21.13
C SER A 182 19.17 -1.34 -22.29
N TYR A 183 18.30 -1.13 -23.29
CA TYR A 183 18.68 -0.46 -24.53
C TYR A 183 18.59 1.08 -24.46
N TYR A 184 17.50 1.60 -23.89
CA TYR A 184 17.18 3.04 -23.89
C TYR A 184 17.89 3.81 -22.78
N THR A 185 19.22 3.90 -22.88
CA THR A 185 20.01 4.75 -21.99
C THR A 185 19.67 6.23 -22.19
N ARG A 186 19.75 7.03 -21.13
CA ARG A 186 19.48 8.48 -21.21
C ARG A 186 20.32 9.18 -22.29
N SER A 187 21.60 8.82 -22.39
CA SER A 187 22.49 9.34 -23.43
C SER A 187 22.06 8.92 -24.82
N TYR A 188 21.61 7.68 -25.01
CA TYR A 188 21.10 7.21 -26.29
C TYR A 188 19.85 8.01 -26.71
N LEU A 189 18.87 8.18 -25.81
CA LEU A 189 17.64 8.93 -26.08
C LEU A 189 17.94 10.36 -26.55
N LEU A 190 18.77 11.08 -25.78
CA LEU A 190 19.13 12.48 -26.09
C LEU A 190 19.93 12.60 -27.39
N ASN A 191 20.90 11.69 -27.62
CA ASN A 191 21.75 11.74 -28.81
C ASN A 191 21.02 11.35 -30.11
N ASN A 192 19.93 10.59 -30.00
CA ASN A 192 19.14 10.13 -31.13
C ASN A 192 17.82 10.88 -31.29
N GLY A 193 17.66 12.04 -30.63
CA GLY A 193 16.52 12.93 -30.86
C GLY A 193 15.17 12.40 -30.38
N TYR A 194 15.17 11.51 -29.38
CA TYR A 194 13.95 11.12 -28.70
C TYR A 194 13.50 12.21 -27.75
N GLU A 195 12.20 12.47 -27.74
CA GLU A 195 11.58 13.53 -26.95
C GLU A 195 10.44 12.97 -26.08
N PRO A 196 10.26 13.46 -24.85
CA PRO A 196 9.23 12.97 -23.93
C PRO A 196 7.86 13.63 -24.20
N PHE A 197 6.79 12.84 -24.22
CA PHE A 197 5.43 13.31 -24.41
C PHE A 197 4.43 12.63 -23.48
N ARG A 198 3.44 13.40 -23.03
CA ARG A 198 2.35 12.94 -22.16
C ARG A 198 1.01 13.09 -22.83
N TYR A 199 0.19 12.05 -22.83
CA TYR A 199 -1.15 12.13 -23.39
C TYR A 199 -2.01 13.21 -22.71
N ASN A 200 -2.71 14.01 -23.51
CA ASN A 200 -3.42 15.22 -23.04
C ASN A 200 -4.61 14.91 -22.14
N LYS A 201 -5.10 13.67 -22.15
CA LYS A 201 -6.24 13.24 -21.31
C LYS A 201 -5.83 12.21 -20.26
N VAL A 202 -4.54 12.14 -19.91
CA VAL A 202 -4.15 11.44 -18.68
C VAL A 202 -4.83 12.14 -17.52
N THR A 203 -5.65 11.40 -16.79
CA THR A 203 -6.14 11.85 -15.48
C THR A 203 -5.02 11.61 -14.49
N GLU A 204 -4.23 12.66 -14.27
CA GLU A 204 -3.31 12.73 -13.13
C GLU A 204 -4.19 12.76 -11.89
N TYR A 205 -4.40 11.62 -11.25
CA TYR A 205 -4.80 11.66 -9.85
C TYR A 205 -3.64 12.33 -9.11
N PRO A 206 -3.87 13.33 -8.24
CA PRO A 206 -2.86 13.63 -7.23
C PRO A 206 -2.51 12.29 -6.61
N SER A 207 -1.25 11.88 -6.68
CA SER A 207 -0.77 10.55 -6.26
C SER A 207 -1.62 10.08 -5.09
N LYS A 208 -2.54 9.14 -5.34
CA LYS A 208 -3.30 8.56 -4.23
C LYS A 208 -2.42 7.42 -3.76
N MET A 209 -1.67 7.66 -2.69
CA MET A 209 -0.95 6.60 -2.03
C MET A 209 -1.98 5.77 -1.26
N GLY A 210 -1.98 4.47 -1.43
CA GLY A 210 -2.83 3.58 -0.66
C GLY A 210 -2.14 2.25 -0.44
N GLU A 211 -2.76 1.37 0.33
CA GLU A 211 -2.12 0.17 0.87
C GLU A 211 -0.82 0.53 1.59
N ILE A 212 -0.96 1.29 2.68
CA ILE A 212 0.15 1.49 3.60
C ILE A 212 0.33 0.19 4.38
N THR A 213 1.52 -0.40 4.30
CA THR A 213 1.82 -1.69 4.92
C THR A 213 3.11 -1.60 5.70
N ASP A 214 3.04 -1.91 6.99
CA ASP A 214 4.21 -2.12 7.84
C ASP A 214 5.09 -3.22 7.25
N VAL A 215 6.39 -2.96 7.18
CA VAL A 215 7.38 -3.94 6.73
C VAL A 215 8.49 -4.14 7.75
N GLY A 216 8.38 -3.61 8.97
CA GLY A 216 9.41 -3.62 9.98
C GLY A 216 10.62 -2.75 9.61
N ASP A 217 11.65 -2.75 10.45
CA ASP A 217 12.88 -1.96 10.26
C ASP A 217 13.73 -2.44 9.06
N GLN A 218 13.54 -1.80 7.90
CA GLN A 218 14.25 -2.13 6.66
C GLN A 218 15.62 -1.44 6.57
N ASN A 219 15.84 -0.39 7.37
CA ASN A 219 17.03 0.44 7.29
C ASN A 219 18.03 0.22 8.45
N GLY A 220 17.63 -0.54 9.46
CA GLY A 220 18.43 -0.95 10.61
C GLY A 220 18.55 0.12 11.71
N ASP A 221 17.64 1.09 11.77
CA ASP A 221 17.68 2.15 12.79
C ASP A 221 16.85 1.86 14.05
N GLY A 222 16.20 0.70 14.09
CA GLY A 222 15.37 0.22 15.20
C GLY A 222 13.96 0.79 15.22
N VAL A 223 13.51 1.41 14.13
CA VAL A 223 12.14 1.90 13.94
C VAL A 223 11.57 1.23 12.70
N ASP A 224 10.30 0.82 12.76
CA ASP A 224 9.67 0.13 11.63
C ASP A 224 9.42 1.08 10.45
N ASP A 225 9.67 0.56 9.25
CA ASP A 225 9.44 1.24 7.99
C ASP A 225 8.13 0.75 7.35
N PHE A 226 7.62 1.48 6.36
CA PHE A 226 6.39 1.07 5.68
C PHE A 226 6.49 1.19 4.16
N THR A 227 5.70 0.39 3.46
CA THR A 227 5.51 0.53 2.01
C THR A 227 4.16 1.17 1.70
N ALA A 228 4.06 1.81 0.53
CA ALA A 228 2.80 2.32 0.02
C ALA A 228 2.75 2.29 -1.51
N VAL A 229 1.56 2.06 -2.05
CA VAL A 229 1.30 2.00 -3.49
C VAL A 229 0.84 3.35 -4.00
N GLU A 230 1.58 3.93 -4.94
CA GLU A 230 1.12 5.07 -5.72
C GLU A 230 0.13 4.59 -6.78
N ARG A 231 -1.17 4.70 -6.51
CA ARG A 231 -2.23 4.08 -7.34
C ARG A 231 -2.24 4.57 -8.79
N SER A 232 -1.81 5.81 -9.03
CA SER A 232 -1.73 6.36 -10.38
C SER A 232 -0.66 5.64 -11.21
N SER A 233 0.56 5.51 -10.68
CA SER A 233 1.69 4.91 -11.39
C SER A 233 1.81 3.40 -11.20
N GLY A 234 1.13 2.81 -10.21
CA GLY A 234 1.31 1.41 -9.83
C GLY A 234 2.68 1.12 -9.23
N PHE A 235 3.42 2.14 -8.79
CA PHE A 235 4.70 1.95 -8.12
C PHE A 235 4.51 1.65 -6.64
N LEU A 236 5.30 0.69 -6.15
CA LEU A 236 5.47 0.43 -4.73
C LEU A 236 6.70 1.20 -4.25
N TYR A 237 6.52 1.97 -3.18
CA TYR A 237 7.59 2.73 -2.54
C TYR A 237 7.78 2.31 -1.09
N LEU A 238 9.03 2.29 -0.65
CA LEU A 238 9.44 2.20 0.76
C LEU A 238 9.63 3.61 1.32
N TYR A 239 9.13 3.80 2.53
CA TYR A 239 9.24 5.01 3.33
C TYR A 239 9.92 4.64 4.64
N THR A 240 11.08 5.24 4.88
CA THR A 240 11.88 4.91 6.06
C THR A 240 11.83 6.00 7.12
N SER A 241 11.98 5.58 8.37
CA SER A 241 12.22 6.46 9.52
C SER A 241 13.55 7.24 9.37
N PRO A 242 13.77 8.32 10.15
CA PRO A 242 12.78 9.12 10.87
C PRO A 242 12.04 10.11 9.95
N GLY A 243 12.23 10.01 8.63
CA GLY A 243 11.77 11.02 7.67
C GLY A 243 10.35 10.79 7.18
N TYR A 244 9.97 9.54 6.92
CA TYR A 244 8.75 9.12 6.21
C TYR A 244 8.34 10.06 5.06
N SER A 245 9.31 10.75 4.46
CA SER A 245 9.07 11.91 3.64
C SER A 245 8.57 11.45 2.28
N GLY A 246 7.48 12.06 1.82
CA GLY A 246 6.94 11.89 0.47
C GLY A 246 7.98 11.96 -0.65
N THR A 247 9.07 12.72 -0.45
CA THR A 247 10.11 12.96 -1.46
C THR A 247 11.31 12.03 -1.36
N ASP A 248 11.58 11.47 -0.18
CA ASP A 248 12.79 10.68 0.10
C ASP A 248 12.42 9.20 0.22
N ARG A 249 11.57 8.75 -0.70
CA ARG A 249 11.05 7.38 -0.79
C ARG A 249 11.86 6.54 -1.77
N GLN A 250 12.06 5.26 -1.47
CA GLN A 250 12.73 4.33 -2.38
C GLN A 250 11.70 3.58 -3.21
N LYS A 251 11.81 3.63 -4.54
CA LYS A 251 10.98 2.77 -5.40
C LYS A 251 11.47 1.32 -5.27
N LEU A 252 10.57 0.42 -4.89
CA LEU A 252 10.85 -1.02 -4.79
C LEU A 252 10.31 -1.83 -5.96
N GLY A 253 9.24 -1.36 -6.62
CA GLY A 253 8.54 -2.15 -7.63
C GLY A 253 7.58 -1.37 -8.50
N TRP A 254 6.92 -2.08 -9.41
CA TRP A 254 5.90 -1.56 -10.32
C TRP A 254 4.84 -2.63 -10.60
N GLY A 255 3.66 -2.21 -11.07
CA GLY A 255 2.52 -3.09 -11.31
C GLY A 255 1.64 -3.37 -10.09
N TRP A 256 1.73 -2.55 -9.04
CA TRP A 256 1.02 -2.71 -7.76
C TRP A 256 -0.39 -2.08 -7.74
N ASN A 257 -0.79 -1.37 -8.81
CA ASN A 257 -2.08 -0.68 -8.87
C ASN A 257 -3.30 -1.63 -8.80
N THR A 258 -3.14 -2.91 -9.14
CA THR A 258 -4.22 -3.91 -9.06
C THR A 258 -4.24 -4.67 -7.73
N MET A 259 -3.30 -4.40 -6.82
CA MET A 259 -3.20 -5.09 -5.53
C MET A 259 -4.09 -4.35 -4.52
N ARG A 260 -4.94 -5.09 -3.82
CA ARG A 260 -5.92 -4.50 -2.88
C ARG A 260 -5.57 -4.73 -1.42
N ASP A 261 -4.97 -5.85 -1.06
CA ASP A 261 -4.53 -6.08 0.31
C ASP A 261 -3.08 -6.56 0.23
N ILE A 262 -2.20 -5.99 1.05
CA ILE A 262 -0.76 -6.31 1.11
C ILE A 262 -0.41 -6.61 2.57
N ALA A 263 0.38 -7.65 2.81
CA ALA A 263 0.96 -7.92 4.12
C ALA A 263 2.43 -8.32 3.99
N ALA A 264 3.26 -7.85 4.92
CA ALA A 264 4.63 -8.31 5.06
C ALA A 264 4.65 -9.70 5.71
N VAL A 265 5.32 -10.65 5.08
CA VAL A 265 5.40 -12.04 5.56
C VAL A 265 6.84 -12.43 5.90
N GLY A 266 7.61 -11.45 6.41
CA GLY A 266 8.99 -11.63 6.83
C GLY A 266 9.90 -12.13 5.71
N ASP A 267 10.99 -12.81 6.07
CA ASP A 267 11.95 -13.38 5.12
C ASP A 267 11.55 -14.82 4.74
N HIS A 268 10.63 -14.91 3.78
CA HIS A 268 10.01 -16.17 3.37
C HIS A 268 10.95 -17.07 2.55
N ASN A 269 12.02 -16.50 1.98
CA ASN A 269 13.00 -17.23 1.17
C ASN A 269 14.39 -17.42 1.84
N GLY A 270 14.63 -16.79 2.98
CA GLY A 270 15.87 -16.91 3.76
C GLY A 270 17.03 -16.03 3.28
N ASP A 271 16.76 -14.95 2.53
CA ASP A 271 17.78 -14.04 2.00
C ASP A 271 18.03 -12.79 2.86
N GLY A 272 17.34 -12.70 4.00
CA GLY A 272 17.43 -11.61 4.96
C GLY A 272 16.66 -10.35 4.57
N LYS A 273 15.74 -10.42 3.61
CA LYS A 273 14.89 -9.29 3.21
C LYS A 273 13.42 -9.61 3.43
N VAL A 274 12.62 -8.57 3.64
CA VAL A 274 11.17 -8.74 3.76
C VAL A 274 10.57 -9.17 2.42
N ASP A 275 9.63 -10.10 2.49
CA ASP A 275 8.80 -10.60 1.41
C ASP A 275 7.35 -10.17 1.66
N LEU A 276 6.57 -10.02 0.58
CA LEU A 276 5.20 -9.52 0.64
C LEU A 276 4.23 -10.53 0.05
N VAL A 277 3.05 -10.69 0.66
CA VAL A 277 1.89 -11.26 -0.02
C VAL A 277 0.95 -10.16 -0.44
N ALA A 278 0.32 -10.31 -1.60
CA ALA A 278 -0.71 -9.39 -2.06
C ALA A 278 -1.83 -10.08 -2.83
N VAL A 279 -3.06 -9.58 -2.64
CA VAL A 279 -4.23 -10.02 -3.42
C VAL A 279 -4.38 -9.14 -4.65
N ASN A 280 -4.28 -9.76 -5.83
CA ASN A 280 -4.50 -9.12 -7.12
C ASN A 280 -6.00 -9.12 -7.46
N THR A 281 -6.56 -7.94 -7.68
CA THR A 281 -8.00 -7.78 -7.98
C THR A 281 -8.39 -8.18 -9.39
N SER A 282 -7.43 -8.23 -10.33
CA SER A 282 -7.70 -8.57 -11.73
C SER A 282 -8.05 -10.05 -11.91
N ASP A 283 -7.43 -10.94 -11.12
CA ASP A 283 -7.64 -12.40 -11.17
C ASP A 283 -8.18 -12.97 -9.84
N ASN A 284 -8.18 -12.19 -8.75
CA ASN A 284 -8.56 -12.61 -7.39
C ASN A 284 -7.66 -13.72 -6.82
N HIS A 285 -6.40 -13.74 -7.24
CA HIS A 285 -5.36 -14.60 -6.71
C HIS A 285 -4.51 -13.87 -5.66
N MET A 286 -3.95 -14.63 -4.74
CA MET A 286 -2.88 -14.17 -3.86
C MET A 286 -1.54 -14.54 -4.46
N TYR A 287 -0.60 -13.60 -4.41
CA TYR A 287 0.77 -13.79 -4.87
C TYR A 287 1.76 -13.49 -3.76
N LEU A 288 2.82 -14.29 -3.68
CA LEU A 288 4.01 -14.02 -2.86
C LEU A 288 5.09 -13.37 -3.72
N TYR A 289 5.63 -12.26 -3.25
CA TYR A 289 6.70 -11.50 -3.88
C TYR A 289 7.94 -11.54 -3.01
N TYR A 290 9.06 -11.94 -3.60
CA TYR A 290 10.34 -11.99 -2.91
C TYR A 290 11.05 -10.63 -2.99
N GLY A 291 11.48 -10.11 -1.85
CA GLY A 291 12.22 -8.86 -1.75
C GLY A 291 13.64 -8.95 -2.33
N PRO A 292 14.28 -7.81 -2.61
CA PRO A 292 13.82 -6.44 -2.42
C PRO A 292 13.19 -5.85 -3.70
N ASP A 293 13.22 -6.59 -4.82
CA ASP A 293 12.67 -6.17 -6.10
C ASP A 293 11.25 -6.71 -6.24
N PHE A 294 10.31 -5.80 -5.99
CA PHE A 294 8.88 -6.08 -6.05
C PHE A 294 8.30 -5.79 -7.44
N SER A 295 9.04 -6.07 -8.51
CA SER A 295 8.49 -5.98 -9.87
C SER A 295 7.38 -6.99 -10.09
N GLY A 296 6.25 -6.54 -10.64
CA GLY A 296 5.03 -7.33 -10.78
C GLY A 296 5.16 -8.65 -11.58
N THR A 297 6.28 -8.87 -12.27
CA THR A 297 6.54 -10.06 -13.09
C THR A 297 7.21 -11.23 -12.34
N THR A 298 7.79 -10.99 -11.16
CA THR A 298 8.55 -12.01 -10.41
C THR A 298 7.82 -12.36 -9.11
N ARG A 299 6.89 -13.31 -9.19
CA ARG A 299 6.02 -13.69 -8.07
C ARG A 299 5.60 -15.16 -8.11
N VAL A 300 5.22 -15.70 -6.96
CA VAL A 300 4.66 -17.06 -6.81
C VAL A 300 3.15 -16.97 -6.67
N ASP A 301 2.39 -17.71 -7.48
CA ASP A 301 0.94 -17.82 -7.35
C ASP A 301 0.58 -18.77 -6.20
N LEU A 302 -0.08 -18.25 -5.17
CA LEU A 302 -0.57 -19.01 -4.01
C LEU A 302 -2.04 -19.45 -4.18
N GLY A 303 -2.67 -19.11 -5.30
CA GLY A 303 -4.00 -19.57 -5.70
C GLY A 303 -5.10 -18.52 -5.58
N GLY A 304 -6.25 -18.86 -6.16
CA GLY A 304 -7.45 -18.01 -6.22
C GLY A 304 -8.43 -18.18 -5.06
N GLY A 305 -9.52 -17.41 -5.11
CA GLY A 305 -10.61 -17.46 -4.12
C GLY A 305 -10.59 -16.31 -3.10
N TRP A 306 -9.74 -15.30 -3.32
CA TRP A 306 -9.56 -14.19 -2.39
C TRP A 306 -10.60 -13.07 -2.52
N SER A 307 -11.52 -13.17 -3.49
CA SER A 307 -12.60 -12.20 -3.69
C SER A 307 -13.63 -12.17 -2.55
N SER A 308 -13.73 -13.24 -1.75
CA SER A 308 -14.62 -13.31 -0.57
C SER A 308 -13.99 -12.76 0.71
N TYR A 309 -12.70 -12.44 0.67
CA TYR A 309 -11.92 -12.01 1.83
C TYR A 309 -11.53 -10.54 1.72
N LYS A 310 -11.36 -9.90 2.86
CA LYS A 310 -10.91 -8.51 3.00
C LYS A 310 -10.01 -8.37 4.22
N ASP A 311 -9.22 -7.30 4.25
CA ASP A 311 -8.38 -6.89 5.37
C ASP A 311 -7.39 -8.00 5.75
N ILE A 312 -6.23 -8.05 5.08
CA ILE A 312 -5.14 -8.97 5.40
C ILE A 312 -4.18 -8.25 6.35
N ALA A 313 -3.85 -8.91 7.46
CA ALA A 313 -2.82 -8.43 8.38
C ALA A 313 -1.90 -9.59 8.75
N ALA A 314 -0.59 -9.38 8.65
CA ALA A 314 0.37 -10.25 9.30
C ALA A 314 0.09 -10.29 10.81
N VAL A 315 0.35 -11.42 11.45
CA VAL A 315 0.16 -11.60 12.90
C VAL A 315 1.28 -12.45 13.48
N GLY A 316 2.51 -12.29 13.00
CA GLY A 316 3.64 -13.10 13.46
C GLY A 316 3.53 -14.59 13.18
N ASP A 317 4.48 -15.35 13.71
CA ASP A 317 4.65 -16.79 13.48
C ASP A 317 3.82 -17.63 14.47
N HIS A 318 2.57 -17.94 14.11
CA HIS A 318 1.67 -18.73 14.94
C HIS A 318 1.95 -20.25 14.86
N ASN A 319 2.58 -20.71 13.79
CA ASN A 319 2.84 -22.13 13.56
C ASN A 319 4.24 -22.59 14.04
N GLY A 320 5.13 -21.66 14.35
CA GLY A 320 6.48 -21.87 14.86
C GLY A 320 7.52 -22.20 13.78
N ASP A 321 7.29 -21.85 12.52
CA ASP A 321 8.18 -22.16 11.39
C ASP A 321 9.17 -21.03 11.04
N GLY A 322 9.08 -19.90 11.74
CA GLY A 322 9.94 -18.73 11.58
C GLY A 322 9.49 -17.76 10.50
N ILE A 323 8.36 -18.01 9.84
CA ILE A 323 7.76 -17.14 8.82
C ILE A 323 6.43 -16.59 9.36
N PRO A 324 6.19 -15.27 9.29
CA PRO A 324 4.92 -14.71 9.69
C PRO A 324 3.70 -15.32 8.97
N ASP A 325 2.69 -15.59 9.77
CA ASP A 325 1.34 -15.97 9.38
C ASP A 325 0.48 -14.70 9.21
N PHE A 326 -0.73 -14.84 8.64
CA PHE A 326 -1.66 -13.70 8.54
C PHE A 326 -3.11 -14.09 8.85
N VAL A 327 -3.90 -13.10 9.25
CA VAL A 327 -5.35 -13.21 9.35
C VAL A 327 -6.05 -12.50 8.20
N THR A 328 -7.24 -12.97 7.85
CA THR A 328 -8.14 -12.27 6.94
C THR A 328 -9.60 -12.49 7.31
N THR A 329 -10.46 -11.53 6.95
CA THR A 329 -11.88 -11.56 7.25
C THR A 329 -12.68 -12.09 6.06
N ASP A 330 -13.50 -13.12 6.27
CA ASP A 330 -14.56 -13.46 5.33
C ASP A 330 -15.61 -12.36 5.32
N SER A 331 -15.72 -11.65 4.20
CA SER A 331 -16.55 -10.45 4.08
C SER A 331 -18.04 -10.71 4.27
N SER A 332 -18.49 -11.96 4.04
CA SER A 332 -19.91 -12.33 4.08
C SER A 332 -20.36 -12.77 5.47
N THR A 333 -19.47 -13.44 6.20
CA THR A 333 -19.79 -14.01 7.52
C THR A 333 -19.21 -13.21 8.68
N GLY A 334 -18.15 -12.43 8.44
CA GLY A 334 -17.36 -11.79 9.48
C GLY A 334 -16.57 -12.79 10.33
N ASN A 335 -16.31 -13.98 9.80
CA ASN A 335 -15.38 -14.92 10.41
C ASN A 335 -13.95 -14.48 10.10
N LEU A 336 -13.09 -14.49 11.12
CA LEU A 336 -11.66 -14.26 10.95
C LEU A 336 -10.96 -15.60 10.81
N TYR A 337 -10.10 -15.71 9.80
CA TYR A 337 -9.33 -16.91 9.52
C TYR A 337 -7.84 -16.63 9.56
N LEU A 338 -7.10 -17.43 10.33
CA LEU A 338 -5.66 -17.52 10.31
C LEU A 338 -5.21 -18.43 9.16
N TYR A 339 -4.30 -17.92 8.34
CA TYR A 339 -3.61 -18.64 7.29
C TYR A 339 -2.15 -18.75 7.65
N THR A 340 -1.65 -19.98 7.68
CA THR A 340 -0.27 -20.22 8.10
C THR A 340 0.67 -20.41 6.92
N SER A 341 1.90 -19.93 7.08
CA SER A 341 3.06 -20.19 6.24
C SER A 341 3.32 -21.70 6.09
N PRO A 342 4.14 -22.12 5.11
CA PRO A 342 4.74 -21.32 4.04
C PRO A 342 3.87 -21.22 2.78
N ASN A 343 2.65 -21.78 2.79
CA ASN A 343 1.83 -21.89 1.57
C ASN A 343 0.47 -21.23 1.69
N TYR A 344 0.05 -20.82 2.89
CA TYR A 344 -1.20 -20.11 3.13
C TYR A 344 -2.42 -20.82 2.49
N LEU A 345 -2.48 -22.14 2.66
CA LEU A 345 -3.50 -22.96 2.00
C LEU A 345 -4.87 -22.77 2.68
N GLY A 346 -5.87 -22.33 1.91
CA GLY A 346 -7.23 -22.17 2.43
C GLY A 346 -7.89 -23.44 2.96
N SER A 347 -7.40 -24.62 2.59
CA SER A 347 -7.84 -25.92 3.15
C SER A 347 -7.32 -26.19 4.56
N GLN A 348 -6.29 -25.46 5.00
CA GLN A 348 -5.64 -25.59 6.30
C GLN A 348 -5.91 -24.41 7.23
N ARG A 349 -6.57 -23.36 6.73
CA ARG A 349 -6.91 -22.17 7.52
C ARG A 349 -7.70 -22.52 8.79
N GLN A 350 -7.46 -21.76 9.84
CA GLN A 350 -8.11 -21.94 11.14
C GLN A 350 -9.03 -20.77 11.41
N GLN A 351 -10.25 -21.02 11.89
CA GLN A 351 -11.12 -19.93 12.33
C GLN A 351 -10.67 -19.48 13.72
N THR A 352 -10.21 -18.24 13.83
CA THR A 352 -9.71 -17.64 15.09
C THR A 352 -10.67 -16.59 15.66
N GLY A 353 -11.69 -16.17 14.88
CA GLY A 353 -12.62 -15.14 15.33
C GLY A 353 -13.98 -15.13 14.61
N THR A 354 -14.90 -14.36 15.18
CA THR A 354 -16.22 -14.00 14.61
C THR A 354 -16.55 -12.55 14.94
N GLY A 355 -17.46 -11.93 14.18
CA GLY A 355 -17.95 -10.57 14.45
C GLY A 355 -17.20 -9.46 13.70
N TRP A 356 -16.43 -9.81 12.67
CA TRP A 356 -15.55 -8.90 11.94
C TRP A 356 -16.22 -8.21 10.72
N THR A 357 -17.55 -8.29 10.59
CA THR A 357 -18.27 -7.60 9.50
C THR A 357 -18.24 -6.07 9.64
N GLY A 358 -18.09 -5.56 10.86
CA GLY A 358 -18.11 -4.13 11.18
C GLY A 358 -16.74 -3.49 11.32
N THR A 359 -15.66 -4.14 10.90
CA THR A 359 -14.28 -3.62 11.05
C THR A 359 -13.65 -3.28 9.71
N ARG A 360 -12.63 -2.43 9.76
CA ARG A 360 -11.71 -2.12 8.65
C ARG A 360 -10.31 -1.87 9.23
N ASP A 361 -9.31 -1.81 8.33
CA ASP A 361 -7.94 -1.41 8.66
C ASP A 361 -7.35 -2.28 9.80
N ILE A 362 -7.26 -3.60 9.57
CA ILE A 362 -6.60 -4.52 10.50
C ILE A 362 -5.09 -4.39 10.27
N THR A 363 -4.32 -4.10 11.33
CA THR A 363 -2.85 -4.06 11.26
C THR A 363 -2.25 -4.70 12.49
N ASP A 364 -1.18 -5.45 12.27
CA ASP A 364 -0.31 -6.00 13.31
C ASP A 364 0.21 -4.87 14.21
N VAL A 365 0.43 -5.15 15.50
CA VAL A 365 1.16 -4.27 16.42
C VAL A 365 2.23 -5.04 17.21
N GLY A 366 2.53 -6.28 16.80
CA GLY A 366 3.44 -7.19 17.49
C GLY A 366 2.90 -7.67 18.84
N ASP A 367 3.74 -8.36 19.61
CA ASP A 367 3.43 -8.84 20.97
C ASP A 367 3.34 -7.70 21.99
N HIS A 368 2.24 -6.95 21.94
CA HIS A 368 1.99 -5.78 22.76
C HIS A 368 1.84 -6.14 24.25
N ASN A 369 1.33 -7.33 24.55
CA ASN A 369 1.07 -7.77 25.91
C ASN A 369 2.20 -8.60 26.56
N GLY A 370 3.18 -9.04 25.77
CA GLY A 370 4.36 -9.79 26.22
C GLY A 370 4.12 -11.28 26.44
N ASP A 371 3.10 -11.89 25.81
CA ASP A 371 2.82 -13.33 25.92
C ASP A 371 3.49 -14.18 24.84
N GLY A 372 4.27 -13.55 23.96
CA GLY A 372 5.00 -14.17 22.87
C GLY A 372 4.15 -14.41 21.62
N LYS A 373 3.00 -13.74 21.49
CA LYS A 373 2.14 -13.79 20.31
C LYS A 373 1.78 -12.40 19.87
N ASP A 374 1.71 -12.20 18.56
CA ASP A 374 1.40 -10.89 18.04
C ASP A 374 -0.08 -10.55 18.25
N ASP A 375 -0.28 -9.29 18.59
CA ASP A 375 -1.56 -8.64 18.79
C ASP A 375 -1.84 -7.73 17.59
N PHE A 376 -3.10 -7.34 17.38
CA PHE A 376 -3.42 -6.43 16.29
C PHE A 376 -4.46 -5.40 16.70
N VAL A 377 -4.54 -4.32 15.92
CA VAL A 377 -5.62 -3.33 16.04
C VAL A 377 -6.57 -3.37 14.85
N ALA A 378 -7.80 -2.93 15.06
CA ALA A 378 -8.75 -2.68 13.98
C ALA A 378 -9.68 -1.51 14.32
N VAL A 379 -10.17 -0.82 13.28
CA VAL A 379 -11.16 0.26 13.43
C VAL A 379 -12.57 -0.31 13.31
N ASN A 380 -13.37 -0.14 14.35
CA ASN A 380 -14.79 -0.47 14.31
C ASN A 380 -15.55 0.65 13.56
N THR A 381 -16.25 0.28 12.50
CA THR A 381 -16.95 1.20 11.61
C THR A 381 -18.22 1.79 12.24
N SER A 382 -18.81 1.16 13.25
CA SER A 382 -20.06 1.63 13.87
C SER A 382 -19.87 2.83 14.80
N ASP A 383 -18.76 2.86 15.53
CA ASP A 383 -18.42 3.92 16.50
C ASP A 383 -17.18 4.73 16.08
N ASN A 384 -16.40 4.26 15.10
CA ASN A 384 -15.13 4.84 14.66
C ASN A 384 -14.08 4.89 15.77
N HIS A 385 -14.09 3.88 16.62
CA HIS A 385 -13.06 3.61 17.61
C HIS A 385 -12.05 2.59 17.08
N MET A 386 -10.79 2.77 17.44
CA MET A 386 -9.77 1.75 17.29
C MET A 386 -9.79 0.85 18.52
N TYR A 387 -9.63 -0.45 18.28
CA TYR A 387 -9.59 -1.46 19.33
C TYR A 387 -8.36 -2.34 19.16
N LEU A 388 -7.72 -2.67 20.28
CA LEU A 388 -6.64 -3.66 20.37
C LEU A 388 -7.22 -5.04 20.71
N TYR A 389 -6.74 -6.06 20.00
CA TYR A 389 -7.14 -7.45 20.15
C TYR A 389 -5.91 -8.28 20.48
N TYR A 390 -5.98 -8.98 21.62
CA TYR A 390 -4.88 -9.84 22.05
C TYR A 390 -4.94 -11.21 21.36
N GLY A 391 -3.79 -11.67 20.87
CA GLY A 391 -3.63 -13.01 20.29
C GLY A 391 -3.72 -14.14 21.33
N PRO A 392 -3.86 -15.41 20.91
CA PRO A 392 -4.11 -15.88 19.53
C PRO A 392 -5.61 -15.98 19.20
N ASP A 393 -6.48 -15.79 20.21
CA ASP A 393 -7.92 -15.94 20.08
C ASP A 393 -8.56 -14.58 19.80
N PHE A 394 -8.55 -14.19 18.53
CA PHE A 394 -9.05 -12.91 18.04
C PHE A 394 -10.58 -12.85 17.94
N SER A 395 -11.26 -13.07 19.07
CA SER A 395 -12.69 -12.82 19.20
C SER A 395 -12.97 -11.32 19.02
N GLY A 396 -13.85 -10.96 18.09
CA GLY A 396 -14.21 -9.56 17.84
C GLY A 396 -14.86 -8.85 19.04
N THR A 397 -15.13 -9.53 20.15
CA THR A 397 -15.78 -8.99 21.36
C THR A 397 -14.85 -8.83 22.56
N THR A 398 -13.68 -9.49 22.58
CA THR A 398 -12.69 -9.37 23.65
C THR A 398 -11.60 -8.44 23.18
N ARG A 399 -11.71 -7.16 23.56
CA ARG A 399 -10.86 -6.10 23.01
C ARG A 399 -10.69 -4.93 23.98
N VAL A 400 -9.62 -4.16 23.81
CA VAL A 400 -9.36 -2.92 24.56
C VAL A 400 -9.71 -1.73 23.68
N ASP A 401 -10.54 -0.80 24.18
CA ASP A 401 -10.85 0.45 23.50
C ASP A 401 -9.65 1.39 23.58
N LEU A 402 -9.05 1.70 22.43
CA LEU A 402 -7.92 2.62 22.32
C LEU A 402 -8.38 4.07 22.10
N GLY A 403 -9.64 4.28 21.69
CA GLY A 403 -10.24 5.61 21.54
C GLY A 403 -10.88 5.86 20.17
N GLY A 404 -11.71 6.90 20.12
CA GLY A 404 -12.44 7.34 18.93
C GLY A 404 -11.74 8.42 18.09
N GLY A 405 -12.33 8.73 16.95
CA GLY A 405 -11.85 9.79 16.04
C GLY A 405 -11.29 9.28 14.71
N TRP A 406 -11.45 7.98 14.44
CA TRP A 406 -10.89 7.32 13.26
C TRP A 406 -11.77 7.44 12.00
N SER A 407 -12.90 8.15 12.03
CA SER A 407 -13.83 8.24 10.89
C SER A 407 -13.29 8.99 9.68
N GLY A 408 -12.29 9.85 9.87
CA GLY A 408 -11.67 10.66 8.81
C GLY A 408 -10.38 10.08 8.25
N TYR A 409 -10.10 8.80 8.52
CA TYR A 409 -8.82 8.15 8.25
C TYR A 409 -8.98 6.80 7.52
N THR A 410 -7.97 6.47 6.72
CA THR A 410 -7.83 5.25 5.91
C THR A 410 -6.37 4.80 5.91
N ASP A 411 -6.13 3.55 5.49
CA ASP A 411 -4.80 2.97 5.28
C ASP A 411 -3.92 3.12 6.53
N ILE A 412 -4.33 2.47 7.62
CA ILE A 412 -3.63 2.52 8.91
C ILE A 412 -2.59 1.41 8.93
N ALA A 413 -1.32 1.76 9.12
CA ALA A 413 -0.25 0.81 9.44
C ALA A 413 0.35 1.16 10.80
N ALA A 414 0.57 0.14 11.62
CA ALA A 414 1.45 0.28 12.78
C ALA A 414 2.90 0.42 12.30
N ILE A 415 3.71 1.15 13.04
CA ILE A 415 5.13 1.36 12.73
C ILE A 415 5.95 1.26 14.03
N GLY A 416 5.58 0.27 14.85
CA GLY A 416 6.21 0.01 16.14
C GLY A 416 6.08 1.16 17.14
N ASP A 417 6.90 1.13 18.20
CA ASP A 417 6.98 2.19 19.22
C ASP A 417 8.02 3.24 18.81
N HIS A 418 7.60 4.20 17.99
CA HIS A 418 8.47 5.25 17.45
C HIS A 418 8.88 6.29 18.52
N ASN A 419 8.10 6.44 19.60
CA ASN A 419 8.33 7.48 20.61
C ASN A 419 8.90 6.96 21.95
N GLY A 420 9.01 5.65 22.11
CA GLY A 420 9.59 4.99 23.28
C GLY A 420 8.65 4.89 24.49
N ASP A 421 7.33 4.97 24.27
CA ASP A 421 6.32 4.87 25.34
C ASP A 421 5.73 3.46 25.51
N HIS A 422 6.29 2.47 24.80
CA HIS A 422 5.87 1.07 24.73
C HIS A 422 4.43 0.90 24.21
N GLN A 423 3.96 1.84 23.40
CA GLN A 423 2.71 1.72 22.66
C GLN A 423 2.96 1.73 21.15
N PRO A 424 2.12 1.05 20.36
CA PRO A 424 2.24 1.11 18.91
C PRO A 424 1.91 2.52 18.42
N ASP A 425 2.78 3.05 17.59
CA ASP A 425 2.59 4.27 16.84
C ASP A 425 2.12 3.91 15.42
N PHE A 426 1.42 4.85 14.77
CA PHE A 426 0.75 4.57 13.50
C PHE A 426 1.04 5.63 12.45
N VAL A 427 1.04 5.21 11.19
CA VAL A 427 0.87 6.10 10.04
C VAL A 427 -0.52 5.91 9.44
N THR A 428 -1.15 7.02 9.05
CA THR A 428 -2.49 6.97 8.43
C THR A 428 -2.76 8.17 7.53
N THR A 429 -3.63 7.97 6.56
CA THR A 429 -4.04 8.97 5.58
C THR A 429 -5.37 9.62 5.98
N GLU A 430 -5.39 10.96 6.08
CA GLU A 430 -6.61 11.72 6.33
C GLU A 430 -7.45 11.85 5.06
N THR A 431 -8.63 11.22 5.02
CA THR A 431 -9.50 11.10 3.83
C THR A 431 -9.91 12.43 3.21
N SER A 432 -9.98 13.51 4.00
CA SER A 432 -10.45 14.82 3.54
C SER A 432 -9.35 15.68 2.89
N THR A 433 -8.09 15.44 3.24
CA THR A 433 -6.96 16.28 2.84
C THR A 433 -5.89 15.51 2.08
N ASN A 434 -5.93 14.18 2.09
CA ASN A 434 -4.89 13.32 1.53
C ASN A 434 -3.52 13.61 2.14
N PHE A 435 -3.50 13.87 3.45
CA PHE A 435 -2.28 14.08 4.23
C PHE A 435 -1.95 12.82 5.01
N LEU A 436 -0.68 12.44 4.98
CA LEU A 436 -0.13 11.39 5.85
C LEU A 436 0.19 11.99 7.21
N TYR A 437 -0.24 11.30 8.26
CA TYR A 437 0.03 11.66 9.64
C TYR A 437 0.70 10.51 10.39
N LEU A 438 1.70 10.87 11.20
CA LEU A 438 2.26 10.04 12.27
C LEU A 438 1.46 10.28 13.56
N TYR A 439 1.06 9.18 14.19
CA TYR A 439 0.33 9.13 15.44
C TYR A 439 1.18 8.46 16.50
N SER A 440 1.59 9.24 17.49
CA SER A 440 2.47 8.77 18.56
C SER A 440 1.90 9.03 19.96
N SER A 441 0.58 8.89 20.10
CA SER A 441 -0.13 9.28 21.32
C SER A 441 -0.68 8.04 22.02
N SER A 442 -0.32 7.91 23.29
CA SER A 442 -0.79 6.90 24.24
C SER A 442 -2.32 6.72 24.40
N ASN A 443 -3.14 7.63 23.84
CA ASN A 443 -4.61 7.59 23.90
C ASN A 443 -5.23 7.70 22.49
N TYR A 444 -4.41 7.62 21.44
CA TYR A 444 -4.84 7.57 20.03
C TYR A 444 -5.81 8.68 19.61
N LEU A 445 -5.77 9.82 20.31
CA LEU A 445 -6.62 10.94 20.01
C LEU A 445 -6.18 11.58 18.70
N GLY A 446 -7.11 11.71 17.76
CA GLY A 446 -6.96 12.43 16.49
C GLY A 446 -6.16 13.73 16.61
N SER A 447 -6.30 14.49 17.70
CA SER A 447 -5.65 15.79 17.90
C SER A 447 -4.13 15.75 18.14
N SER A 448 -3.55 14.60 18.50
CA SER A 448 -2.13 14.45 18.85
C SER A 448 -1.36 13.75 17.74
N ARG A 449 -1.38 14.36 16.54
CA ARG A 449 -0.79 13.81 15.31
C ARG A 449 0.18 14.78 14.67
N GLN A 450 1.20 14.26 14.00
CA GLN A 450 2.17 15.03 13.22
C GLN A 450 1.92 14.79 11.73
N LYS A 451 1.69 15.86 10.96
CA LYS A 451 1.65 15.75 9.51
C LYS A 451 3.06 15.45 8.99
N ILE A 452 3.20 14.37 8.23
CA ILE A 452 4.48 13.91 7.66
C ILE A 452 4.47 13.83 6.13
N GLY A 453 3.30 13.91 5.49
CA GLY A 453 3.19 13.86 4.02
C GLY A 453 1.98 14.57 3.42
N THR A 454 2.00 14.74 2.10
CA THR A 454 0.91 15.29 1.28
C THR A 454 0.75 14.49 0.00
N GLY A 455 -0.48 14.38 -0.51
CA GLY A 455 -0.75 13.60 -1.72
C GLY A 455 -0.72 12.10 -1.40
N TRP A 456 -1.51 11.70 -0.41
CA TRP A 456 -1.74 10.33 0.01
C TRP A 456 -3.19 9.94 -0.24
#